data_AF-A9WBT9-F1
#
_entry.id   AF-A9WBT9-F1
#
_cell.length_a   1.000
_cell.length_b   1.000
_cell.length_c   1.000
_cell.angle_alpha   90.00
_cell.angle_beta   90.00
_cell.angle_gamma   90.00
#
_symmetry.space_group_name_H-M   'P 1'
#
loop_
_entity.id
_entity.type
_entity.pdbx_description
1 polymer ?
#
loop_
_entity_poly.entity_id
_entity_poly.type
_entity_poly.pdbx_seq_one_letter_code
_entity_poly.pdbx_strand_id
1 'polypeptide(L)'
;MFKRSRKRLVDGYVTQLIVVALVSLWFYFSALTIWWQVTIVTGLVSLFILLFAWWNDHRQRSLRRKQLLELSPAEFEERVAQLLRDLGWQRVQVRGGSGDRGVDITAERNGQLYLIQCKRYTKPVRPNYVRDLVGALHIQRANQAILVTTSGFTRQCYLEAKNQPVQLWDGRKLLRYIDIAEHRGAVRLPVWQQWPFLIGTTLLGVSLMLAGVAILMGPATQSVVTTQISDQPNQGVLFDVNRTATAETIPATPTVMRQDVQPTRPVPTVRPTDLPALATVFNGGNVRLAPNLRGTVIDQIHAGEAVTLLGRSPDGEWLRMINLRQTEGWVHRSLLTIDPVVEAQLPIVEP
;
A
#
# COMPACT_ATOMS: atom_id res chain seq x y z
N MET A 1 48.38 -28.83 4.57
CA MET A 1 48.82 -28.07 3.38
C MET A 1 48.19 -28.56 2.06
N PHE A 2 48.04 -29.87 1.85
CA PHE A 2 47.48 -30.48 0.61
C PHE A 2 46.00 -30.18 0.26
N LYS A 3 45.15 -29.82 1.24
CA LYS A 3 43.72 -29.57 0.99
C LYS A 3 43.45 -28.20 0.32
N ARG A 4 44.34 -27.21 0.52
CA ARG A 4 44.23 -25.85 -0.05
C ARG A 4 44.67 -25.79 -1.51
N SER A 5 45.66 -26.59 -1.94
CA SER A 5 46.13 -26.61 -3.32
C SER A 5 45.13 -27.29 -4.27
N ARG A 6 44.52 -28.41 -3.85
CA ARG A 6 43.49 -29.09 -4.63
C ARG A 6 42.24 -28.22 -4.84
N LYS A 7 41.88 -27.39 -3.84
CA LYS A 7 40.78 -26.42 -3.96
C LYS A 7 41.09 -25.32 -4.98
N ARG A 8 42.29 -24.72 -4.95
CA ARG A 8 42.71 -23.71 -5.94
C ARG A 8 42.76 -24.24 -7.37
N LEU A 9 43.18 -25.50 -7.55
CA LEU A 9 43.16 -26.17 -8.85
C LEU A 9 41.72 -26.36 -9.34
N VAL A 10 40.81 -26.88 -8.51
CA VAL A 10 39.39 -27.04 -8.86
C VAL A 10 38.73 -25.70 -9.15
N ASP A 11 39.00 -24.67 -8.35
CA ASP A 11 38.47 -23.31 -8.58
C ASP A 11 38.97 -22.74 -9.93
N GLY A 12 40.22 -23.02 -10.32
CA GLY A 12 40.79 -22.60 -11.62
C GLY A 12 40.19 -23.33 -12.82
N TYR A 13 39.91 -24.64 -12.71
CA TYR A 13 39.22 -25.38 -13.77
C TYR A 13 37.75 -24.92 -13.90
N VAL A 14 37.07 -24.64 -12.79
CA VAL A 14 35.69 -24.14 -12.81
C VAL A 14 35.61 -22.76 -13.47
N THR A 15 36.53 -21.84 -13.18
CA THR A 15 36.54 -20.53 -13.85
C THR A 15 36.84 -20.65 -15.35
N GLN A 16 37.77 -21.51 -15.76
CA GLN A 16 38.04 -21.77 -17.18
C GLN A 16 36.82 -22.34 -17.91
N LEU A 17 36.09 -23.28 -17.30
CA LEU A 17 34.87 -23.84 -17.87
C LEU A 17 33.76 -22.80 -18.00
N ILE A 18 33.59 -21.91 -17.00
CA ILE A 18 32.62 -20.81 -17.09
C ILE A 18 32.99 -19.86 -18.23
N VAL A 19 34.26 -19.50 -18.37
CA VAL A 19 34.72 -18.61 -19.45
C VAL A 19 34.45 -19.25 -20.82
N VAL A 20 34.80 -20.52 -21.01
CA VAL A 20 34.53 -21.24 -22.27
C VAL A 20 33.03 -21.31 -22.57
N ALA A 21 32.18 -21.55 -21.56
CA ALA A 21 30.74 -21.57 -21.72
C ALA A 21 30.18 -20.20 -22.13
N LEU A 22 30.65 -19.11 -21.49
CA LEU A 22 30.24 -17.74 -21.83
C LEU A 22 30.68 -17.34 -23.25
N VAL A 23 31.90 -17.69 -23.64
CA VAL A 23 32.42 -17.42 -25.00
C VAL A 23 31.66 -18.23 -26.05
N SER A 24 31.35 -19.50 -25.79
CA SER A 24 30.57 -20.35 -26.69
C SER A 24 29.13 -19.84 -26.82
N LEU A 25 28.53 -19.40 -25.71
CA LEU A 25 27.20 -18.79 -25.69
C LEU A 25 27.18 -17.45 -26.44
N TRP A 26 28.22 -16.63 -26.31
CA TRP A 26 28.39 -15.40 -27.07
C TRP A 26 28.46 -15.66 -28.58
N PHE A 27 29.29 -16.62 -28.99
CA PHE A 27 29.43 -16.97 -30.40
C PHE A 27 28.10 -17.48 -30.98
N TYR A 28 27.42 -18.38 -30.26
CA TYR A 28 26.09 -18.85 -30.62
C TYR A 28 25.09 -17.69 -30.72
N PHE A 29 25.01 -16.83 -29.71
CA PHE A 29 24.12 -15.65 -29.72
C PHE A 29 24.43 -14.69 -30.86
N SER A 30 25.71 -14.45 -31.17
CA SER A 30 26.15 -13.58 -32.26
C SER A 30 25.86 -14.15 -33.66
N ALA A 31 25.73 -15.47 -33.77
CA ALA A 31 25.34 -16.16 -34.99
C ALA A 31 23.82 -16.14 -35.22
N LEU A 32 23.01 -15.82 -34.20
CA LEU A 32 21.59 -15.54 -34.39
C LEU A 32 21.42 -14.17 -35.06
N THR A 33 20.38 -14.06 -35.91
CA THR A 33 20.03 -12.78 -36.50
C THR A 33 19.67 -11.76 -35.41
N ILE A 34 19.93 -10.47 -35.69
CA ILE A 34 19.67 -9.36 -34.75
C ILE A 34 18.25 -9.41 -34.18
N TRP A 35 17.27 -9.88 -34.96
CA TRP A 35 15.88 -10.03 -34.53
C TRP A 35 15.70 -11.05 -33.39
N TRP A 36 16.34 -12.21 -33.47
CA TRP A 36 16.28 -13.19 -32.38
C TRP A 36 17.01 -12.71 -31.13
N GLN A 37 18.11 -11.97 -31.29
CA GLN A 37 18.81 -11.33 -30.17
C GLN A 37 17.90 -10.35 -29.42
N VAL A 38 17.19 -9.49 -30.15
CA VAL A 38 16.22 -8.53 -29.57
C VAL A 38 15.07 -9.27 -28.86
N THR A 39 14.51 -10.34 -29.43
CA THR A 39 13.43 -11.10 -28.80
C THR A 39 13.88 -11.78 -27.49
N ILE A 40 15.10 -12.34 -27.46
CA ILE A 40 15.64 -12.96 -26.25
C ILE A 40 15.88 -11.90 -25.16
N VAL A 41 16.50 -10.78 -25.52
CA VAL A 41 16.76 -9.70 -24.56
C VAL A 41 15.46 -9.11 -24.02
N THR A 42 14.48 -8.83 -24.88
CA THR A 42 13.18 -8.32 -24.44
C THR A 42 12.44 -9.33 -23.55
N GLY A 43 12.43 -10.62 -23.91
CA GLY A 43 11.85 -11.67 -23.08
C GLY A 43 12.51 -11.79 -21.70
N LEU A 44 13.84 -11.72 -21.63
CA LEU A 44 14.58 -11.73 -20.37
C LEU A 44 14.29 -10.49 -19.50
N VAL A 45 14.21 -9.31 -20.12
CA VAL A 45 13.86 -8.06 -19.42
C VAL A 45 12.43 -8.12 -18.90
N SER A 46 11.47 -8.58 -19.72
CA SER A 46 10.08 -8.74 -19.29
C SER A 46 9.96 -9.76 -18.14
N LEU A 47 10.65 -10.90 -18.24
CA LEU A 47 10.69 -11.90 -17.17
C LEU A 47 11.30 -11.30 -15.89
N PHE A 48 12.41 -10.57 -15.99
CA PHE A 48 13.03 -9.90 -14.85
C PHE A 48 12.09 -8.89 -14.19
N ILE A 49 11.38 -8.08 -14.97
CA ILE A 49 10.39 -7.12 -14.46
C ILE A 49 9.26 -7.85 -13.73
N LEU A 50 8.74 -8.95 -14.28
CA LEU A 50 7.69 -9.74 -13.64
C LEU A 50 8.18 -10.37 -12.32
N LEU A 51 9.38 -10.95 -12.32
CA LEU A 51 9.99 -11.53 -11.12
C LEU A 51 10.32 -10.47 -10.07
N PHE A 52 10.80 -9.30 -10.48
CA PHE A 52 11.10 -8.18 -9.60
C PHE A 52 9.82 -7.59 -9.00
N ALA A 53 8.77 -7.41 -9.81
CA ALA A 53 7.46 -6.95 -9.34
C ALA A 53 6.84 -7.95 -8.35
N TRP A 54 6.89 -9.25 -8.67
CA TRP A 54 6.47 -10.32 -7.77
C TRP A 54 7.26 -10.34 -6.47
N TRP A 55 8.60 -10.22 -6.55
CA TRP A 55 9.48 -10.20 -5.39
C TRP A 55 9.22 -8.99 -4.51
N ASN A 56 9.06 -7.80 -5.10
CA ASN A 56 8.79 -6.57 -4.37
C ASN A 56 7.40 -6.63 -3.71
N ASP A 57 6.36 -7.07 -4.41
CA ASP A 57 5.02 -7.27 -3.83
C ASP A 57 5.06 -8.26 -2.66
N HIS A 58 5.75 -9.40 -2.81
CA HIS A 58 5.93 -10.37 -1.74
C HIS A 58 6.70 -9.79 -0.54
N ARG A 59 7.79 -9.06 -0.79
CA ARG A 59 8.61 -8.42 0.25
C ARG A 59 7.80 -7.37 1.00
N GLN A 60 7.08 -6.51 0.30
CA GLN A 60 6.26 -5.44 0.89
C GLN A 60 5.16 -6.01 1.79
N ARG A 61 4.45 -7.06 1.34
CA ARG A 61 3.43 -7.74 2.16
C ARG A 61 4.01 -8.32 3.45
N SER A 62 5.20 -8.89 3.39
CA SER A 62 5.86 -9.44 4.57
C SER A 62 6.21 -8.36 5.60
N LEU A 63 6.66 -7.18 5.15
CA LEU A 63 6.98 -6.04 6.01
C LEU A 63 5.72 -5.45 6.65
N ARG A 64 4.67 -5.21 5.86
CA ARG A 64 3.38 -4.71 6.36
C ARG A 64 2.77 -5.66 7.39
N ARG A 65 2.87 -6.98 7.18
CA ARG A 65 2.43 -7.97 8.16
C ARG A 65 3.21 -7.89 9.46
N LYS A 66 4.54 -7.69 9.40
CA LYS A 66 5.37 -7.51 10.61
C LYS A 66 4.95 -6.26 11.38
N GLN A 67 4.71 -5.15 10.69
CA GLN A 67 4.20 -3.91 11.31
C GLN A 67 2.87 -4.13 12.04
N LEU A 68 1.94 -4.90 11.47
CA LEU A 68 0.67 -5.24 12.15
C LEU A 68 0.89 -6.13 13.39
N LEU A 69 1.95 -6.94 13.43
CA LEU A 69 2.30 -7.77 14.58
C LEU A 69 3.01 -6.98 15.69
N GLU A 70 3.67 -5.87 15.34
CA GLU A 70 4.31 -4.95 16.29
C GLU A 70 3.29 -4.11 17.08
N LEU A 71 2.09 -3.90 16.53
CA LEU A 71 0.97 -3.26 17.25
C LEU A 71 0.52 -4.12 18.43
N SER A 72 0.21 -3.53 19.57
CA SER A 72 -0.51 -4.20 20.67
C SER A 72 -1.91 -4.67 20.20
N PRO A 73 -2.59 -5.57 20.93
CA PRO A 73 -3.95 -6.01 20.56
C PRO A 73 -4.94 -4.86 20.38
N ALA A 74 -4.97 -3.90 21.30
CA ALA A 74 -5.85 -2.74 21.23
C ALA A 74 -5.47 -1.78 20.10
N GLU A 75 -4.17 -1.54 19.84
CA GLU A 75 -3.73 -0.77 18.67
C GLU A 75 -4.09 -1.47 17.35
N PHE A 76 -4.10 -2.80 17.33
CA PHE A 76 -4.51 -3.57 16.16
C PHE A 76 -6.01 -3.42 15.89
N GLU A 77 -6.84 -3.49 16.93
CA GLU A 77 -8.28 -3.23 16.84
C GLU A 77 -8.54 -1.81 16.30
N GLU A 78 -7.88 -0.80 16.86
CA GLU A 78 -8.01 0.57 16.34
C GLU A 78 -7.53 0.68 14.89
N ARG A 79 -6.42 0.03 14.53
CA ARG A 79 -5.95 0.04 13.14
C ARG A 79 -6.97 -0.56 12.18
N VAL A 80 -7.69 -1.60 12.59
CA VAL A 80 -8.78 -2.18 11.81
C VAL A 80 -9.99 -1.24 11.78
N ALA A 81 -10.32 -0.55 12.88
CA ALA A 81 -11.37 0.45 12.91
C ALA A 81 -11.08 1.60 11.93
N GLN A 82 -9.86 2.13 11.94
CA GLN A 82 -9.42 3.16 11.00
C GLN A 82 -9.52 2.67 9.56
N LEU A 83 -9.10 1.44 9.28
CA LEU A 83 -9.27 0.83 7.95
C LEU A 83 -10.75 0.79 7.51
N LEU A 84 -11.67 0.43 8.41
CA LEU A 84 -13.10 0.42 8.09
C LEU A 84 -13.60 1.84 7.78
N ARG A 85 -13.19 2.86 8.55
CA ARG A 85 -13.49 4.28 8.27
C ARG A 85 -12.98 4.68 6.89
N ASP A 86 -11.72 4.36 6.56
CA ASP A 86 -11.09 4.67 5.26
C ASP A 86 -11.79 3.95 4.09
N LEU A 87 -12.39 2.78 4.33
CA LEU A 87 -13.18 2.05 3.35
C LEU A 87 -14.61 2.62 3.17
N GLY A 88 -14.98 3.64 3.94
CA GLY A 88 -16.28 4.33 3.90
C GLY A 88 -17.36 3.69 4.77
N TRP A 89 -16.97 2.95 5.81
CA TRP A 89 -17.94 2.40 6.76
C TRP A 89 -18.40 3.48 7.74
N GLN A 90 -19.61 3.34 8.24
CA GLN A 90 -20.26 4.31 9.12
C GLN A 90 -20.31 3.79 10.56
N ARG A 91 -20.46 4.71 11.52
CA ARG A 91 -20.64 4.40 12.95
C ARG A 91 -19.63 3.38 13.49
N VAL A 92 -18.38 3.48 13.05
CA VAL A 92 -17.30 2.58 13.48
C VAL A 92 -16.92 2.92 14.93
N GLN A 93 -17.12 1.97 15.83
CA GLN A 93 -16.85 2.10 17.26
C GLN A 93 -16.03 0.91 17.74
N VAL A 94 -14.87 1.17 18.34
CA VAL A 94 -14.08 0.16 19.05
C VAL A 94 -14.71 -0.05 20.42
N ARG A 95 -14.96 -1.31 20.77
CA ARG A 95 -15.42 -1.71 22.10
C ARG A 95 -14.18 -2.06 22.92
N GLY A 96 -13.98 -1.33 24.01
CA GLY A 96 -12.91 -1.62 24.96
C GLY A 96 -13.51 -2.23 26.23
N GLY A 97 -13.14 -3.46 26.58
CA GLY A 97 -13.63 -4.06 27.81
C GLY A 97 -13.37 -5.55 27.97
N SER A 98 -13.11 -5.96 29.22
CA SER A 98 -13.27 -7.33 29.67
C SER A 98 -14.77 -7.58 29.88
N GLY A 99 -15.49 -7.92 28.82
CA GLY A 99 -16.95 -8.14 28.88
C GLY A 99 -17.66 -8.25 27.54
N ASP A 100 -16.95 -7.95 26.44
CA ASP A 100 -17.56 -7.60 25.15
C ASP A 100 -18.02 -8.82 24.34
N ARG A 101 -18.09 -10.00 25.00
CA ARG A 101 -18.47 -11.30 24.44
C ARG A 101 -17.71 -11.64 23.14
N GLY A 102 -16.49 -11.10 23.00
CA GLY A 102 -15.62 -11.31 21.86
C GLY A 102 -15.92 -10.42 20.64
N VAL A 103 -16.64 -9.31 20.78
CA VAL A 103 -16.80 -8.31 19.71
C VAL A 103 -15.93 -7.10 20.02
N ASP A 104 -14.93 -6.84 19.16
CA ASP A 104 -13.95 -5.79 19.40
C ASP A 104 -14.35 -4.48 18.69
N ILE A 105 -15.09 -4.55 17.58
CA ILE A 105 -15.55 -3.37 16.83
C ILE A 105 -16.98 -3.59 16.36
N THR A 106 -17.79 -2.53 16.41
CA THR A 106 -19.09 -2.46 15.72
C THR A 106 -19.05 -1.41 14.63
N ALA A 107 -19.61 -1.73 13.46
CA ALA A 107 -19.64 -0.80 12.33
C ALA A 107 -20.90 -1.03 11.49
N GLU A 108 -21.30 0.00 10.75
CA GLU A 108 -22.44 -0.07 9.84
C GLU A 108 -22.01 0.10 8.40
N ARG A 109 -22.62 -0.69 7.51
CA ARG A 109 -22.42 -0.57 6.07
C ARG A 109 -23.70 -0.92 5.34
N ASN A 110 -24.13 -0.01 4.45
CA ASN A 110 -25.37 -0.16 3.67
C ASN A 110 -26.60 -0.44 4.57
N GLY A 111 -26.69 0.23 5.72
CA GLY A 111 -27.78 0.05 6.69
C GLY A 111 -27.75 -1.28 7.46
N GLN A 112 -26.69 -2.09 7.33
CA GLN A 112 -26.52 -3.33 8.08
C GLN A 112 -25.48 -3.15 9.19
N LEU A 113 -25.78 -3.70 10.36
CA LEU A 113 -24.87 -3.73 11.51
C LEU A 113 -23.91 -4.92 11.39
N TYR A 114 -22.63 -4.63 11.51
CA TYR A 114 -21.55 -5.61 11.51
C TYR A 114 -20.87 -5.69 12.87
N LEU A 115 -20.65 -6.92 13.33
CA LEU A 115 -19.79 -7.22 14.48
C LEU A 115 -18.43 -7.69 13.99
N ILE A 116 -17.35 -7.07 14.46
CA ILE A 116 -16.01 -7.40 14.01
C ILE A 116 -15.19 -7.85 15.21
N GLN A 117 -14.54 -8.99 15.06
CA GLN A 117 -13.56 -9.51 16.02
C GLN A 117 -12.18 -9.56 15.36
N CYS A 118 -11.19 -9.07 16.08
CA CYS A 118 -9.81 -8.95 15.68
C CYS A 118 -8.95 -9.97 16.43
N LYS A 119 -8.11 -10.72 15.69
CA LYS A 119 -7.14 -11.67 16.25
C LYS A 119 -5.75 -11.44 15.65
N ARG A 120 -4.93 -10.70 16.38
CA ARG A 120 -3.50 -10.49 16.08
C ARG A 120 -2.69 -11.74 16.42
N TYR A 121 -2.64 -12.72 15.50
CA TYR A 121 -1.94 -14.00 15.69
C TYR A 121 -0.89 -14.28 14.61
N THR A 122 0.07 -15.13 14.95
CA THR A 122 1.05 -15.68 13.99
C THR A 122 0.62 -17.04 13.44
N LYS A 123 -0.10 -17.83 14.24
CA LYS A 123 -0.65 -19.15 13.90
C LYS A 123 -2.10 -19.05 13.42
N PRO A 124 -2.57 -20.00 12.58
CA PRO A 124 -3.95 -20.00 12.10
C PRO A 124 -4.99 -20.00 13.22
N VAL A 125 -6.04 -19.20 13.02
CA VAL A 125 -7.16 -19.06 13.95
C VAL A 125 -8.03 -20.32 13.95
N ARG A 126 -8.52 -20.69 15.13
CA ARG A 126 -9.34 -21.88 15.41
C ARG A 126 -10.85 -21.60 15.20
N PRO A 127 -11.67 -22.65 14.96
CA PRO A 127 -13.10 -22.50 14.67
C PRO A 127 -13.96 -21.95 15.80
N ASN A 128 -13.52 -22.01 17.06
CA ASN A 128 -14.29 -21.50 18.20
C ASN A 128 -14.72 -20.03 18.01
N TYR A 129 -13.83 -19.17 17.50
CA TYR A 129 -14.15 -17.75 17.26
C TYR A 129 -15.25 -17.53 16.23
N VAL A 130 -15.38 -18.43 15.25
CA VAL A 130 -16.49 -18.35 14.28
C VAL A 130 -17.81 -18.64 15.00
N ARG A 131 -17.86 -19.69 15.82
CA ARG A 131 -19.04 -20.05 16.61
C ARG A 131 -19.43 -18.98 17.63
N ASP A 132 -18.44 -18.40 18.30
CA ASP A 132 -18.63 -17.30 19.25
C ASP A 132 -19.25 -16.07 18.56
N LEU A 133 -18.74 -15.70 17.37
CA LEU A 133 -19.31 -14.61 16.57
C LEU A 133 -20.73 -14.91 16.09
N VAL A 134 -21.02 -16.14 15.66
CA VAL A 134 -22.39 -16.54 15.29
C VAL A 134 -23.34 -16.37 16.48
N GLY A 135 -22.91 -16.76 17.68
CA GLY A 135 -23.66 -16.51 18.91
C GLY A 135 -23.88 -15.01 19.18
N ALA A 136 -22.82 -14.21 19.03
CA ALA A 136 -22.87 -12.76 19.23
C ALA A 136 -23.85 -12.07 18.25
N LEU A 137 -23.95 -12.54 17.01
CA LEU A 137 -24.92 -12.01 16.03
C LEU A 137 -26.36 -12.14 16.50
N HIS A 138 -26.73 -13.30 17.04
CA HIS A 138 -28.09 -13.55 17.54
C HIS A 138 -28.40 -12.69 18.77
N ILE A 139 -27.44 -12.59 19.69
CA ILE A 139 -27.56 -11.81 20.92
C ILE A 139 -27.72 -10.32 20.63
N GLN A 140 -26.88 -9.77 19.74
CA GLN A 140 -26.84 -8.33 19.46
C GLN A 140 -27.74 -7.93 18.29
N ARG A 141 -28.49 -8.87 17.69
CA ARG A 141 -29.35 -8.68 16.51
C ARG A 141 -28.63 -7.99 15.34
N ALA A 142 -27.36 -8.31 15.16
CA ALA A 142 -26.56 -7.80 14.05
C ALA A 142 -26.72 -8.66 12.80
N ASN A 143 -26.50 -8.06 11.63
CA ASN A 143 -26.78 -8.72 10.34
C ASN A 143 -25.64 -9.62 9.89
N GLN A 144 -24.39 -9.22 10.16
CA GLN A 144 -23.19 -9.86 9.64
C GLN A 144 -22.04 -9.74 10.65
N ALA A 145 -21.10 -10.68 10.62
CA ALA A 145 -19.88 -10.61 11.40
C ALA A 145 -18.63 -10.71 10.52
N ILE A 146 -17.52 -10.16 11.00
CA ILE A 146 -16.22 -10.26 10.36
C ILE A 146 -15.21 -10.73 11.39
N LEU A 147 -14.54 -11.84 11.11
CA LEU A 147 -13.37 -12.28 11.86
C LEU A 147 -12.11 -11.86 11.11
N VAL A 148 -11.32 -10.97 11.70
CA VAL A 148 -10.10 -10.39 11.13
C VAL A 148 -8.88 -10.99 11.81
N THR A 149 -7.87 -11.40 11.04
CA THR A 149 -6.59 -11.85 11.59
C THR A 149 -5.38 -11.41 10.78
N THR A 150 -4.23 -11.25 11.44
CA THR A 150 -2.92 -11.05 10.80
C THR A 150 -2.31 -12.36 10.29
N SER A 151 -2.92 -13.52 10.58
CA SER A 151 -2.50 -14.85 10.12
C SER A 151 -3.42 -15.40 9.02
N GLY A 152 -3.85 -16.66 9.15
CA GLY A 152 -4.87 -17.28 8.32
C GLY A 152 -5.87 -18.02 9.18
N PHE A 153 -6.77 -18.76 8.55
CA PHE A 153 -7.76 -19.59 9.23
C PHE A 153 -7.48 -21.06 9.00
N THR A 154 -7.84 -21.91 9.96
CA THR A 154 -7.85 -23.36 9.74
C THR A 154 -8.90 -23.74 8.69
N ARG A 155 -8.73 -24.89 8.02
CA ARG A 155 -9.75 -25.42 7.08
C ARG A 155 -11.13 -25.51 7.73
N GLN A 156 -11.17 -25.88 9.01
CA GLN A 156 -12.41 -26.00 9.78
C GLN A 156 -13.14 -24.65 9.93
N CYS A 157 -12.43 -23.54 10.13
CA CYS A 157 -13.06 -22.21 10.16
C CYS A 157 -13.81 -21.90 8.86
N TYR A 158 -13.22 -22.23 7.71
CA TYR A 158 -13.87 -22.00 6.42
C TYR A 158 -15.11 -22.89 6.25
N LEU A 159 -15.07 -24.12 6.76
CA LEU A 159 -16.23 -25.01 6.74
C LEU A 159 -17.35 -24.52 7.66
N GLU A 160 -17.03 -24.04 8.87
CA GLU A 160 -18.01 -23.52 9.81
C GLU A 160 -18.58 -22.15 9.40
N ALA A 161 -17.80 -21.33 8.68
CA ALA A 161 -18.27 -20.07 8.12
C ALA A 161 -19.13 -20.27 6.86
N LYS A 162 -19.02 -21.42 6.17
CA LYS A 162 -19.82 -21.74 4.99
C LYS A 162 -21.28 -21.87 5.43
N ASN A 163 -22.14 -20.95 4.98
CA ASN A 163 -23.56 -20.80 5.36
C ASN A 163 -23.83 -20.03 6.65
N GLN A 164 -22.83 -19.36 7.22
CA GLN A 164 -23.04 -18.42 8.31
C GLN A 164 -22.85 -16.98 7.80
N PRO A 165 -23.54 -15.99 8.40
CA PRO A 165 -23.32 -14.57 8.12
C PRO A 165 -21.98 -14.07 8.72
N VAL A 166 -20.89 -14.82 8.52
CA VAL A 166 -19.55 -14.53 9.04
C VAL A 166 -18.56 -14.49 7.89
N GLN A 167 -17.86 -13.37 7.75
CA GLN A 167 -16.80 -13.21 6.78
C GLN A 167 -15.43 -13.40 7.43
N LEU A 168 -14.56 -14.13 6.75
CA LEU A 168 -13.19 -14.36 7.18
C LEU A 168 -12.24 -13.41 6.44
N TRP A 169 -11.53 -12.57 7.19
CA TRP A 169 -10.52 -11.65 6.68
C TRP A 169 -9.15 -12.13 7.15
N ASP A 170 -8.49 -12.94 6.31
CA ASP A 170 -7.13 -13.43 6.57
C ASP A 170 -6.11 -12.31 6.37
N GLY A 171 -4.86 -12.54 6.76
CA GLY A 171 -3.80 -11.54 6.67
C GLY A 171 -3.58 -11.05 5.23
N ARG A 172 -3.81 -11.89 4.22
CA ARG A 172 -3.70 -11.49 2.81
C ARG A 172 -4.84 -10.56 2.39
N LYS A 173 -6.07 -10.90 2.77
CA LYS A 173 -7.26 -10.10 2.49
C LYS A 173 -7.23 -8.77 3.25
N LEU A 174 -6.77 -8.79 4.50
CA LEU A 174 -6.56 -7.60 5.32
C LEU A 174 -5.56 -6.64 4.67
N LEU A 175 -4.38 -7.15 4.27
CA LEU A 175 -3.39 -6.32 3.58
C LEU A 175 -3.93 -5.74 2.28
N ARG A 176 -4.68 -6.52 1.50
CA ARG A 176 -5.33 -6.02 0.28
C ARG A 176 -6.30 -4.87 0.58
N TYR A 177 -7.07 -4.96 1.65
CA TYR A 177 -7.97 -3.86 2.03
C TYR A 177 -7.21 -2.62 2.48
N ILE A 178 -6.10 -2.78 3.20
CA ILE A 178 -5.20 -1.67 3.55
C ILE A 178 -4.69 -1.01 2.28
N ASP A 179 -4.23 -1.79 1.29
CA ASP A 179 -3.80 -1.25 0.01
C ASP A 179 -4.94 -0.47 -0.65
N ILE A 180 -6.15 -1.04 -0.74
CA ILE A 180 -7.32 -0.38 -1.35
C ILE A 180 -7.66 0.95 -0.64
N ALA A 181 -7.65 0.97 0.69
CA ALA A 181 -7.92 2.16 1.48
C ALA A 181 -6.87 3.26 1.22
N GLU A 182 -5.58 2.89 1.20
CA GLU A 182 -4.49 3.82 0.87
C GLU A 182 -4.65 4.42 -0.54
N HIS A 183 -5.14 3.64 -1.52
CA HIS A 183 -5.37 4.13 -2.89
C HIS A 183 -6.63 4.99 -3.04
N ARG A 184 -7.61 4.87 -2.14
CA ARG A 184 -8.81 5.75 -2.13
C ARG A 184 -8.51 7.13 -1.56
N GLY A 185 -7.61 7.22 -0.59
CA GLY A 185 -7.19 8.49 0.03
C GLY A 185 -6.08 9.23 -0.71
N ALA A 186 -5.30 8.54 -1.57
CA ALA A 186 -4.21 9.15 -2.32
C ALA A 186 -4.66 9.55 -3.74
N VAL A 187 -4.57 10.85 -4.07
CA VAL A 187 -4.45 11.28 -5.48
C VAL A 187 -3.09 10.78 -5.98
N ARG A 188 -3.05 9.56 -6.51
CA ARG A 188 -1.92 9.05 -7.29
C ARG A 188 -2.46 8.59 -8.63
N LEU A 189 -1.84 9.09 -9.68
CA LEU A 189 -2.16 8.79 -11.07
C LEU A 189 -2.23 7.25 -11.28
N PRO A 190 -3.23 6.75 -12.01
CA PRO A 190 -3.48 5.32 -12.19
C PRO A 190 -2.24 4.59 -12.73
N VAL A 191 -1.87 3.47 -12.10
CA VAL A 191 -0.81 2.56 -12.60
C VAL A 191 -1.11 2.06 -14.02
N TRP A 192 -2.36 2.10 -14.46
CA TRP A 192 -2.78 1.84 -15.84
C TRP A 192 -2.08 2.77 -16.88
N GLN A 193 -1.50 3.91 -16.45
CA GLN A 193 -0.66 4.79 -17.28
C GLN A 193 0.80 4.32 -17.38
N GLN A 194 1.23 3.32 -16.60
CA GLN A 194 2.57 2.72 -16.66
C GLN A 194 2.63 1.45 -17.53
N TRP A 195 1.48 0.97 -18.04
CA TRP A 195 1.37 -0.22 -18.88
C TRP A 195 1.46 -0.02 -20.41
N PRO A 196 1.45 1.19 -21.01
CA PRO A 196 1.61 1.29 -22.47
C PRO A 196 3.03 0.91 -22.93
N PHE A 197 4.03 0.92 -22.05
CA PHE A 197 5.38 0.49 -22.40
C PHE A 197 5.54 -1.04 -22.42
N LEU A 198 4.88 -1.79 -21.53
CA LEU A 198 5.01 -3.26 -21.49
C LEU A 198 4.12 -3.96 -22.53
N ILE A 199 2.89 -3.47 -22.73
CA ILE A 199 2.01 -3.97 -23.80
C ILE A 199 2.50 -3.46 -25.16
N GLY A 200 2.95 -2.21 -25.23
CA GLY A 200 3.49 -1.62 -26.46
C GLY A 200 4.77 -2.31 -26.94
N THR A 201 5.72 -2.62 -26.05
CA THR A 201 6.97 -3.31 -26.45
C THR A 201 6.74 -4.76 -26.89
N THR A 202 5.81 -5.46 -26.26
CA THR A 202 5.46 -6.84 -26.66
C THR A 202 4.68 -6.87 -27.98
N LEU A 203 3.74 -5.96 -28.20
CA LEU A 203 3.02 -5.83 -29.48
C LEU A 203 3.93 -5.35 -30.62
N LEU A 204 4.87 -4.44 -30.36
CA LEU A 204 5.84 -3.96 -31.34
C LEU A 204 6.85 -5.06 -31.72
N GLY A 205 7.28 -5.87 -30.74
CA GLY A 205 8.10 -7.06 -30.97
C GLY A 205 7.40 -8.13 -31.81
N VAL A 206 6.13 -8.42 -31.54
CA VAL A 206 5.31 -9.36 -32.33
C VAL A 206 5.03 -8.83 -33.74
N SER A 207 4.76 -7.53 -33.88
CA SER A 207 4.53 -6.88 -35.19
C SER A 207 5.79 -6.91 -36.08
N LEU A 208 6.97 -6.62 -35.51
CA LEU A 208 8.25 -6.72 -36.21
C LEU A 208 8.59 -8.17 -36.60
N MET A 209 8.24 -9.15 -35.76
CA MET A 209 8.40 -10.57 -36.08
C MET A 209 7.53 -10.98 -37.28
N LEU A 210 6.26 -10.55 -37.33
CA LEU A 210 5.36 -10.80 -38.46
C LEU A 210 5.83 -10.10 -39.75
N ALA A 211 6.32 -8.86 -39.65
CA ALA A 211 6.90 -8.15 -40.78
C ALA A 211 8.16 -8.84 -41.34
N GLY A 212 9.02 -9.39 -40.47
CA GLY A 212 10.18 -10.18 -40.87
C GLY A 212 9.81 -11.46 -41.63
N VAL A 213 8.73 -12.14 -41.22
CA VAL A 213 8.19 -13.31 -41.94
C VAL A 213 7.62 -12.92 -43.31
N ALA A 214 6.91 -11.79 -43.40
CA ALA A 214 6.37 -11.29 -44.66
C ALA A 214 7.44 -10.89 -45.69
N ILE A 215 8.60 -10.40 -45.24
CA ILE A 215 9.74 -10.09 -46.13
C ILE A 215 10.42 -11.37 -46.63
N LEU A 216 10.44 -12.44 -45.81
CA LEU A 216 10.94 -13.76 -46.24
C LEU A 216 9.99 -14.43 -47.25
N MET A 217 8.69 -14.14 -47.17
CA MET A 217 7.67 -14.57 -48.11
C MET A 217 7.37 -13.45 -49.12
N GLY A 218 8.34 -13.14 -49.99
CA GLY A 218 8.26 -12.03 -50.93
C GLY A 218 6.96 -11.96 -51.75
N PRO A 219 6.55 -10.77 -52.22
CA PRO A 219 5.30 -10.61 -52.97
C PRO A 219 5.38 -11.32 -54.32
N ALA A 220 4.34 -12.09 -54.67
CA ALA A 220 4.15 -12.61 -56.01
C ALA A 220 4.16 -11.44 -57.01
N THR A 221 5.15 -11.43 -57.89
CA THR A 221 5.34 -10.41 -58.93
C THR A 221 4.12 -10.31 -59.82
N GLN A 222 3.38 -9.19 -59.77
CA GLN A 222 2.49 -8.80 -60.85
C GLN A 222 3.23 -7.80 -61.75
N SER A 223 3.27 -8.13 -63.03
CA SER A 223 3.91 -7.39 -64.12
C SER A 223 3.32 -6.00 -64.29
N VAL A 224 4.18 -4.98 -64.33
CA VAL A 224 3.81 -3.60 -64.66
C VAL A 224 3.54 -3.49 -66.16
N VAL A 225 2.29 -3.20 -66.53
CA VAL A 225 1.92 -2.79 -67.89
C VAL A 225 1.99 -1.26 -67.96
N THR A 226 2.95 -0.74 -68.72
CA THR A 226 3.02 0.66 -69.10
C THR A 226 1.96 0.94 -70.17
N THR A 227 1.04 1.86 -69.90
CA THR A 227 0.23 2.47 -70.96
C THR A 227 0.40 3.99 -70.94
N GLN A 228 0.68 4.51 -72.13
CA GLN A 228 1.11 5.86 -72.48
C GLN A 228 0.02 6.94 -72.33
N ILE A 229 0.50 8.17 -72.25
CA ILE A 229 -0.19 9.46 -72.12
C ILE A 229 -1.00 9.80 -73.39
N SER A 230 -2.18 10.40 -73.27
CA SER A 230 -2.75 11.32 -74.30
C SER A 230 -3.70 12.36 -73.69
N ASP A 231 -3.39 13.62 -74.01
CA ASP A 231 -4.23 14.81 -74.22
C ASP A 231 -5.04 15.53 -73.10
N GLN A 232 -4.67 16.80 -72.95
CA GLN A 232 -5.40 18.00 -72.47
C GLN A 232 -6.48 18.46 -73.50
N PRO A 233 -7.32 19.52 -73.31
CA PRO A 233 -7.33 20.58 -72.27
C PRO A 233 -8.74 21.05 -71.75
N ASN A 234 -8.70 21.92 -70.72
CA ASN A 234 -9.48 23.16 -70.51
C ASN A 234 -11.01 23.17 -70.14
N GLN A 235 -11.37 23.71 -68.95
CA GLN A 235 -11.78 25.12 -68.72
C GLN A 235 -12.60 25.37 -67.43
N GLY A 236 -12.08 26.30 -66.60
CA GLY A 236 -12.83 27.36 -65.88
C GLY A 236 -13.37 27.01 -64.49
N VAL A 237 -13.39 27.88 -63.46
CA VAL A 237 -13.29 29.34 -63.29
C VAL A 237 -12.96 29.53 -61.77
N LEU A 238 -11.85 30.20 -61.36
CA LEU A 238 -11.75 31.61 -60.90
C LEU A 238 -12.64 31.90 -59.65
N PHE A 239 -12.19 32.40 -58.48
CA PHE A 239 -11.28 33.49 -58.08
C PHE A 239 -10.74 33.22 -56.65
N ASP A 240 -9.46 33.43 -56.31
CA ASP A 240 -8.76 34.69 -55.94
C ASP A 240 -9.31 35.28 -54.62
N VAL A 241 -8.58 35.72 -53.58
CA VAL A 241 -7.31 36.45 -53.43
C VAL A 241 -6.85 36.18 -51.98
N ASN A 242 -5.68 35.58 -51.73
CA ASN A 242 -4.40 36.23 -51.44
C ASN A 242 -4.29 36.98 -50.08
N ARG A 243 -3.23 36.58 -49.37
CA ARG A 243 -2.32 37.30 -48.46
C ARG A 243 -2.44 37.08 -46.96
N THR A 244 -1.50 36.41 -46.30
CA THR A 244 -0.03 36.56 -46.08
C THR A 244 0.23 37.22 -44.73
N ALA A 245 1.08 36.54 -43.94
CA ALA A 245 2.02 37.10 -42.94
C ALA A 245 1.40 37.67 -41.65
N THR A 246 2.01 37.55 -40.47
CA THR A 246 3.38 37.16 -40.09
C THR A 246 3.39 36.80 -38.61
N ALA A 247 4.40 36.03 -38.22
CA ALA A 247 4.79 35.81 -36.83
C ALA A 247 5.21 37.13 -36.13
N GLU A 248 5.06 37.19 -34.80
CA GLU A 248 6.07 37.83 -33.95
C GLU A 248 6.00 37.40 -32.47
N THR A 249 7.19 37.36 -31.89
CA THR A 249 7.62 36.97 -30.55
C THR A 249 7.29 38.03 -29.49
N ILE A 250 7.11 37.65 -28.21
CA ILE A 250 7.14 38.59 -27.07
C ILE A 250 7.99 38.03 -25.90
N PRO A 251 8.82 38.86 -25.22
CA PRO A 251 9.73 38.48 -24.14
C PRO A 251 9.21 38.81 -22.70
N ALA A 252 10.11 38.66 -21.71
CA ALA A 252 9.91 38.55 -20.25
C ALA A 252 9.46 39.80 -19.43
N THR A 253 8.77 39.51 -18.31
CA THR A 253 8.76 39.99 -16.87
C THR A 253 9.48 41.33 -16.54
N PRO A 254 8.99 42.24 -15.61
CA PRO A 254 8.81 41.93 -14.17
C PRO A 254 7.76 42.66 -13.27
N THR A 255 7.52 42.00 -12.12
CA THR A 255 7.24 42.44 -10.71
C THR A 255 6.26 43.56 -10.36
N VAL A 256 5.26 43.23 -9.52
CA VAL A 256 4.71 44.11 -8.46
C VAL A 256 4.38 43.26 -7.21
N MET A 257 4.92 43.68 -6.04
CA MET A 257 4.58 43.16 -4.72
C MET A 257 3.23 43.70 -4.24
N ARG A 258 2.42 42.85 -3.60
CA ARG A 258 1.32 43.28 -2.71
C ARG A 258 1.54 42.68 -1.32
N GLN A 259 1.61 43.55 -0.33
CA GLN A 259 1.41 43.25 1.08
C GLN A 259 -0.09 43.12 1.32
N ASP A 260 -0.53 41.99 1.84
CA ASP A 260 -1.82 41.87 2.50
C ASP A 260 -1.60 41.49 3.97
N VAL A 261 -2.34 42.21 4.80
CA VAL A 261 -2.34 42.26 6.26
C VAL A 261 -2.98 41.00 6.83
N GLN A 262 -2.37 40.40 7.86
CA GLN A 262 -3.02 39.35 8.67
C GLN A 262 -3.09 39.79 10.15
N PRO A 263 -4.21 39.52 10.86
CA PRO A 263 -4.56 40.23 12.09
C PRO A 263 -3.90 39.66 13.36
N THR A 264 -3.68 40.55 14.33
CA THR A 264 -3.35 40.32 15.74
C THR A 264 -4.48 39.56 16.45
N ARG A 265 -4.25 38.62 17.38
CA ARG A 265 -3.71 38.79 18.75
C ARG A 265 -3.49 37.41 19.42
N PRO A 266 -2.45 37.19 20.25
CA PRO A 266 -2.39 36.07 21.20
C PRO A 266 -3.15 36.40 22.51
N VAL A 267 -3.91 35.44 23.04
CA VAL A 267 -4.65 35.50 24.32
C VAL A 267 -4.21 34.29 25.17
N PRO A 268 -4.11 34.42 26.51
CA PRO A 268 -2.94 33.98 27.28
C PRO A 268 -2.97 32.50 27.71
N THR A 269 -1.76 32.03 27.98
CA THR A 269 -1.39 30.83 28.75
C THR A 269 -2.25 30.65 30.00
N VAL A 270 -3.13 29.64 29.98
CA VAL A 270 -3.66 29.06 31.21
C VAL A 270 -2.60 28.06 31.71
N ARG A 271 -1.99 28.32 32.86
CA ARG A 271 -1.30 27.26 33.64
C ARG A 271 -2.39 26.42 34.32
N PRO A 272 -2.48 25.11 34.08
CA PRO A 272 -3.18 24.23 35.00
C PRO A 272 -2.27 24.00 36.21
N THR A 273 -2.72 24.41 37.40
CA THR A 273 -2.09 24.05 38.68
C THR A 273 -2.42 22.59 39.00
N ASP A 274 -1.42 21.73 38.76
CA ASP A 274 -0.99 20.54 39.51
C ASP A 274 -2.01 19.76 40.36
N LEU A 275 -2.79 18.89 39.69
CA LEU A 275 -2.71 17.47 40.04
C LEU A 275 -2.18 16.73 38.81
N PRO A 276 -1.21 15.79 38.96
CA PRO A 276 -0.83 14.94 37.85
C PRO A 276 -2.09 14.20 37.39
N ALA A 277 -2.50 14.43 36.15
CA ALA A 277 -3.63 13.74 35.55
C ALA A 277 -3.26 12.26 35.43
N LEU A 278 -3.59 11.49 36.46
CA LEU A 278 -3.14 10.12 36.61
C LEU A 278 -4.12 9.19 35.90
N ALA A 279 -3.61 8.35 35.00
CA ALA A 279 -4.39 7.41 34.23
C ALA A 279 -3.94 5.98 34.54
N THR A 280 -4.89 5.05 34.50
CA THR A 280 -4.57 3.62 34.63
C THR A 280 -4.60 2.97 33.25
N VAL A 281 -3.54 2.24 32.94
CA VAL A 281 -3.42 1.51 31.68
C VAL A 281 -4.37 0.31 31.70
N PHE A 282 -5.21 0.19 30.69
CA PHE A 282 -6.22 -0.87 30.63
C PHE A 282 -5.66 -2.17 30.03
N ASN A 283 -5.19 -2.13 28.77
CA ASN A 283 -4.82 -3.32 28.01
C ASN A 283 -3.31 -3.48 27.75
N GLY A 284 -2.50 -2.52 28.22
CA GLY A 284 -1.08 -2.44 27.89
C GLY A 284 -0.86 -2.13 26.40
N GLY A 285 0.25 -1.47 26.08
CA GLY A 285 0.53 -1.09 24.70
C GLY A 285 1.83 -0.34 24.51
N ASN A 286 2.06 0.11 23.28
CA ASN A 286 3.31 0.76 22.90
C ASN A 286 3.30 2.24 23.28
N VAL A 287 4.41 2.71 23.85
CA VAL A 287 4.75 4.13 24.02
C VAL A 287 5.61 4.54 22.84
N ARG A 288 5.27 5.65 22.18
CA ARG A 288 5.87 6.08 20.91
C ARG A 288 6.48 7.47 20.99
N LEU A 289 7.47 7.75 20.15
CA LEU A 289 8.08 9.08 20.05
C LEU A 289 7.11 10.12 19.43
N ALA A 290 6.16 9.69 18.61
CA ALA A 290 5.20 10.54 17.91
C ALA A 290 3.77 10.00 18.05
N PRO A 291 2.73 10.87 18.00
CA PRO A 291 1.32 10.50 18.17
C PRO A 291 0.75 9.86 16.90
N ASN A 292 1.32 8.74 16.48
CA ASN A 292 0.79 7.95 15.37
C ASN A 292 1.25 6.49 15.46
N LEU A 293 0.46 5.58 14.87
CA LEU A 293 0.74 4.14 14.87
C LEU A 293 2.02 3.75 14.10
N ARG A 294 2.61 4.69 13.35
CA ARG A 294 3.87 4.50 12.61
C ARG A 294 5.10 5.01 13.38
N GLY A 295 4.91 5.71 14.49
CA GLY A 295 5.99 6.31 15.27
C GLY A 295 6.85 5.25 15.94
N THR A 296 8.14 5.54 16.11
CA THR A 296 9.10 4.63 16.77
C THR A 296 8.61 4.29 18.16
N VAL A 297 8.54 2.99 18.48
CA VAL A 297 8.23 2.49 19.82
C VAL A 297 9.46 2.69 20.69
N ILE A 298 9.30 3.43 21.79
CA ILE A 298 10.39 3.75 22.73
C ILE A 298 10.25 2.95 24.04
N ASP A 299 9.03 2.54 24.39
CA ASP A 299 8.76 1.72 25.58
C ASP A 299 7.44 0.95 25.44
N GLN A 300 7.13 0.07 26.39
CA GLN A 300 5.85 -0.61 26.52
C GLN A 300 5.28 -0.44 27.94
N ILE A 301 3.99 -0.12 28.01
CA ILE A 301 3.22 -0.02 29.24
C ILE A 301 2.36 -1.27 29.43
N HIS A 302 2.20 -1.73 30.67
CA HIS A 302 1.45 -2.94 30.98
C HIS A 302 0.07 -2.60 31.56
N ALA A 303 -0.88 -3.53 31.43
CA ALA A 303 -2.19 -3.41 32.07
C ALA A 303 -2.05 -3.22 33.59
N GLY A 304 -2.81 -2.29 34.15
CA GLY A 304 -2.77 -1.91 35.57
C GLY A 304 -1.66 -0.93 35.95
N GLU A 305 -0.77 -0.56 35.02
CA GLU A 305 0.27 0.43 35.27
C GLU A 305 -0.34 1.84 35.39
N ALA A 306 0.14 2.65 36.33
CA ALA A 306 -0.26 4.04 36.48
C ALA A 306 0.69 4.96 35.71
N VAL A 307 0.13 5.90 34.95
CA VAL A 307 0.87 6.84 34.13
C VAL A 307 0.40 8.28 34.37
N THR A 308 1.32 9.23 34.30
CA THR A 308 0.98 10.66 34.42
C THR A 308 0.79 11.24 33.03
N LEU A 309 -0.38 11.85 32.78
CA LEU A 309 -0.71 12.51 31.53
C LEU A 309 -0.17 13.94 31.52
N LEU A 310 0.51 14.29 30.44
CA LEU A 310 1.12 15.59 30.20
C LEU A 310 0.32 16.43 29.20
N GLY A 311 -0.47 15.79 28.34
CA GLY A 311 -1.28 16.46 27.33
C GLY A 311 -1.92 15.50 26.34
N ARG A 312 -2.60 16.06 25.34
CA ARG A 312 -3.26 15.32 24.25
C ARG A 312 -2.95 15.91 22.89
N SER A 313 -3.05 15.09 21.85
CA SER A 313 -2.95 15.54 20.47
C SER A 313 -4.20 16.34 20.06
N PRO A 314 -4.13 17.17 18.99
CA PRO A 314 -5.26 17.98 18.53
C PRO A 314 -6.51 17.17 18.15
N ASP A 315 -6.33 15.93 17.68
CA ASP A 315 -7.40 14.99 17.33
C ASP A 315 -7.93 14.20 18.54
N GLY A 316 -7.27 14.26 19.70
CA GLY A 316 -7.66 13.56 20.92
C GLY A 316 -7.38 12.04 20.93
N GLU A 317 -6.86 11.49 19.83
CA GLU A 317 -6.57 10.05 19.71
C GLU A 317 -5.30 9.63 20.47
N TRP A 318 -4.41 10.59 20.76
CA TRP A 318 -3.13 10.33 21.41
C TRP A 318 -2.94 11.17 22.66
N LEU A 319 -2.32 10.55 23.66
CA LEU A 319 -2.04 11.16 24.94
C LEU A 319 -0.54 11.12 25.21
N ARG A 320 0.01 12.27 25.56
CA ARG A 320 1.41 12.40 25.98
C ARG A 320 1.47 12.05 27.46
N MET A 321 2.35 11.14 27.82
CA MET A 321 2.47 10.61 29.17
C MET A 321 3.91 10.42 29.60
N ILE A 322 4.12 10.36 30.92
CA ILE A 322 5.37 9.92 31.54
C ILE A 322 5.06 8.79 32.52
N ASN A 323 5.86 7.72 32.46
CA ASN A 323 5.72 6.56 33.35
C ASN A 323 6.63 6.67 34.58
N LEU A 324 6.53 5.70 35.49
CA LEU A 324 7.39 5.58 36.67
C LEU A 324 8.88 5.41 36.32
N ARG A 325 9.18 4.95 35.09
CA ARG A 325 10.55 4.80 34.56
C ARG A 325 11.09 6.12 33.98
N GLN A 326 10.41 7.26 34.18
CA GLN A 326 10.77 8.56 33.63
C GLN A 326 10.88 8.57 32.09
N THR A 327 10.20 7.63 31.43
CA THR A 327 10.10 7.58 29.98
C THR A 327 8.87 8.35 29.54
N GLU A 328 9.12 9.39 28.76
CA GLU A 328 8.09 10.26 28.19
C GLU A 328 7.79 9.85 26.75
N GLY A 329 6.50 9.79 26.41
CA GLY A 329 6.09 9.57 25.03
C GLY A 329 4.58 9.58 24.83
N TRP A 330 4.18 9.17 23.64
CA TRP A 330 2.79 9.15 23.19
C TRP A 330 2.21 7.76 23.27
N VAL A 331 1.02 7.64 23.83
CA VAL A 331 0.22 6.41 23.87
C VAL A 331 -1.15 6.66 23.26
N HIS A 332 -1.71 5.62 22.66
CA HIS A 332 -3.04 5.71 22.08
C HIS A 332 -4.12 5.80 23.18
N ARG A 333 -5.14 6.64 22.99
CA ARG A 333 -6.21 6.89 23.96
C ARG A 333 -6.94 5.61 24.41
N SER A 334 -7.13 4.66 23.49
CA SER A 334 -7.80 3.38 23.77
C SER A 334 -7.04 2.49 24.75
N LEU A 335 -5.76 2.76 25.02
CA LEU A 335 -4.95 1.99 25.97
C LEU A 335 -5.19 2.40 27.42
N LEU A 336 -5.82 3.55 27.66
CA LEU A 336 -5.93 4.16 28.98
C LEU A 336 -7.39 4.24 29.44
N THR A 337 -7.61 4.00 30.73
CA THR A 337 -8.85 4.34 31.42
C THR A 337 -8.66 5.70 32.08
N ILE A 338 -9.41 6.70 31.62
CA ILE A 338 -9.28 8.09 32.04
C ILE A 338 -10.68 8.64 32.28
N ASP A 339 -10.83 9.42 33.35
CA ASP A 339 -12.03 10.18 33.61
C ASP A 339 -12.22 11.26 32.52
N PRO A 340 -13.37 11.32 31.83
CA PRO A 340 -13.65 12.30 30.78
C PRO A 340 -13.43 13.76 31.21
N VAL A 341 -13.62 14.09 32.49
CA VAL A 341 -13.40 15.44 33.03
C VAL A 341 -11.92 15.78 33.07
N VAL A 342 -11.08 14.83 33.48
CA VAL A 342 -9.62 14.98 33.51
C VAL A 342 -9.06 15.06 32.10
N GLU A 343 -9.59 14.24 31.19
CA GLU A 343 -9.18 14.25 29.78
C GLU A 343 -9.49 15.57 29.08
N ALA A 344 -10.65 16.17 29.34
CA ALA A 344 -11.03 17.46 28.77
C ALA A 344 -10.14 18.63 29.23
N GLN A 345 -9.49 18.48 30.39
CA GLN A 345 -8.60 19.49 30.98
C GLN A 345 -7.15 19.35 30.50
N LEU A 346 -6.81 18.29 29.77
CA LEU A 346 -5.45 18.09 29.28
C LEU A 346 -5.09 19.14 28.20
N PRO A 347 -3.90 19.77 28.32
CA PRO A 347 -3.46 20.73 27.32
C PRO A 347 -3.26 20.03 25.97
N ILE A 348 -3.60 20.73 24.89
CA ILE A 348 -3.29 20.28 23.54
C ILE A 348 -1.80 20.53 23.31
N VAL A 349 -1.07 19.48 23.01
CA VAL A 349 0.37 19.52 22.79
C VAL A 349 0.63 19.16 21.33
N GLU A 350 1.27 20.08 20.60
CA GLU A 350 1.74 19.80 19.24
C GLU A 350 2.98 18.89 19.28
N PRO A 351 3.08 17.93 18.35
CA PRO A 351 4.11 16.89 18.34
C PRO A 351 5.54 17.39 18.09
#